data_AF-A0A4P9XPS2-F1
#
_entry.id   AF-A0A4P9XPS2-F1
#
_cell.length_a   1.000
_cell.length_b   1.000
_cell.length_c   1.000
_cell.angle_alpha   90.00
_cell.angle_beta   90.00
_cell.angle_gamma   90.00
#
_symmetry.space_group_name_H-M   'P 1'
#
loop_
_entity.id
_entity.type
_entity.pdbx_description
1 polymer ?
#
loop_
_entity_poly.entity_id
_entity_poly.type
_entity_poly.pdbx_seq_one_letter_code
_entity_poly.pdbx_strand_id
1 'polypeptide(L)'
;MAALPGVKKIWPATALIGHTPIQHTFGSALFNATGAADHGSLKRRAFSPSHEGVKVGIIDSGIDYRHPDLGGCFGSGCLVTYGYDFVGDAYTGDGNARPDSDPMDECNGHGTHVAGIIANDADHFSSISALGAYRVLGCRGRTELEVMVSAM
;
A
#
# COMPACT_ATOMS: atom_id res chain seq x y z
N MET A 1 -17.30 -11.53 -28.66
CA MET A 1 -17.23 -11.86 -27.21
C MET A 1 -18.47 -11.46 -26.43
N ALA A 2 -19.08 -10.27 -26.68
CA ALA A 2 -20.31 -9.84 -25.98
C ALA A 2 -21.55 -10.75 -26.14
N ALA A 3 -21.56 -11.64 -27.14
CA ALA A 3 -22.69 -12.54 -27.44
C ALA A 3 -22.52 -13.97 -26.88
N LEU A 4 -21.49 -14.22 -26.06
CA LEU A 4 -21.31 -15.54 -25.45
C LEU A 4 -22.27 -15.72 -24.25
N PRO A 5 -22.89 -16.91 -24.09
CA PRO A 5 -23.72 -17.20 -22.92
C PRO A 5 -22.93 -16.98 -21.63
N GLY A 6 -23.47 -16.19 -20.70
CA GLY A 6 -22.84 -15.89 -19.41
C GLY A 6 -22.10 -14.56 -19.30
N VAL A 7 -21.89 -13.83 -20.41
CA VAL A 7 -21.26 -12.50 -20.37
C VAL A 7 -22.27 -11.45 -19.96
N LYS A 8 -22.12 -10.90 -18.74
CA LYS A 8 -23.02 -9.86 -18.20
C LYS A 8 -22.65 -8.46 -18.68
N LYS A 9 -21.36 -8.15 -18.84
CA LYS A 9 -20.84 -6.85 -19.31
C LYS A 9 -19.35 -6.96 -19.68
N ILE A 10 -18.88 -6.08 -20.56
CA ILE A 10 -17.48 -5.98 -21.00
C ILE A 10 -16.99 -4.56 -20.77
N TRP A 11 -15.75 -4.42 -20.29
CA TRP A 11 -15.06 -3.15 -20.10
C TRP A 11 -13.65 -3.22 -20.69
N PRO A 12 -13.16 -2.16 -21.33
CA PRO A 12 -11.79 -2.12 -21.83
C PRO A 12 -10.78 -2.01 -20.68
N ALA A 13 -9.73 -2.82 -20.71
CA ALA A 13 -8.58 -2.65 -19.82
C ALA A 13 -7.91 -1.31 -20.13
N THR A 14 -7.74 -0.47 -19.11
CA THR A 14 -7.12 0.85 -19.23
C THR A 14 -5.90 0.89 -18.31
N ALA A 15 -4.79 1.42 -18.81
CA ALA A 15 -3.62 1.68 -17.98
C ALA A 15 -3.95 2.78 -16.96
N LEU A 16 -3.69 2.50 -15.69
CA LEU A 16 -3.83 3.44 -14.59
C LEU A 16 -2.43 3.94 -14.22
N ILE A 17 -2.29 5.26 -14.14
CA ILE A 17 -1.06 5.90 -13.66
C ILE A 17 -1.33 6.28 -12.20
N GLY A 18 -0.57 5.72 -11.28
CA GLY A 18 -0.48 6.23 -9.92
C GLY A 18 0.00 7.67 -9.94
N HIS A 19 -0.35 8.43 -8.89
CA HIS A 19 0.13 9.80 -8.74
C HIS A 19 1.66 9.81 -8.87
N THR A 20 2.22 10.67 -9.73
CA THR A 20 3.68 10.84 -9.78
C THR A 20 4.15 11.25 -8.38
N PRO A 21 5.15 10.58 -7.79
CA PRO A 21 5.75 11.08 -6.57
C PRO A 21 6.18 12.53 -6.83
N ILE A 22 5.66 13.48 -6.07
CA ILE A 22 6.33 14.77 -5.96
C ILE A 22 7.67 14.42 -5.30
N GLN A 23 8.76 14.48 -6.08
CA GLN A 23 10.09 14.36 -5.50
C GLN A 23 10.26 15.55 -4.54
N HIS A 24 10.06 15.30 -3.26
CA HIS A 24 10.54 16.20 -2.24
C HIS A 24 12.06 16.03 -2.23
N THR A 25 12.81 17.08 -2.59
CA THR A 25 14.25 17.12 -2.38
C THR A 25 14.49 16.97 -0.88
N PHE A 26 14.91 15.79 -0.44
CA PHE A 26 15.13 15.49 0.97
C PHE A 26 16.41 16.19 1.45
N GLY A 27 16.28 17.46 1.81
CA GLY A 27 17.23 18.10 2.72
C GLY A 27 17.16 17.39 4.06
N SER A 28 18.32 17.11 4.66
CA SER A 28 18.54 16.37 5.90
C SER A 28 17.98 17.05 7.17
N ALA A 29 16.71 17.49 7.14
CA ALA A 29 16.05 18.17 8.24
C ALA A 29 14.69 17.49 8.50
N LEU A 30 14.65 16.76 9.62
CA LEU A 30 13.49 16.49 10.48
C LEU A 30 12.11 16.63 9.80
N PHE A 31 11.50 15.49 9.46
CA PHE A 31 10.07 15.43 9.12
C PHE A 31 9.26 15.94 10.32
N ASN A 32 8.72 17.15 10.21
CA ASN A 32 7.70 17.63 11.14
C ASN A 32 6.35 17.20 10.56
N ALA A 33 5.72 16.18 11.13
CA ALA A 33 4.43 15.65 10.72
C ALA A 33 3.26 16.60 11.07
N THR A 34 3.30 17.83 10.56
CA THR A 34 2.30 18.87 10.82
C THR A 34 0.90 18.45 10.36
N GLY A 35 0.77 17.63 9.32
CA GLY A 35 -0.52 17.10 8.85
C GLY A 35 -1.11 15.98 9.72
N ALA A 36 -0.28 15.12 10.32
CA ALA A 36 -0.75 14.11 11.28
C ALA A 36 -1.19 14.77 12.60
N ALA A 37 -0.49 15.83 13.01
CA ALA A 37 -0.81 16.59 14.21
C ALA A 37 -2.15 17.35 14.10
N ASP A 38 -2.51 17.88 12.93
CA ASP A 38 -3.75 18.65 12.77
C ASP A 38 -5.00 17.75 12.87
N HIS A 39 -4.92 16.50 12.37
CA HIS A 39 -5.98 15.51 12.55
C HIS A 39 -6.04 14.86 13.95
N GLY A 40 -5.01 15.08 14.79
CA GLY A 40 -4.99 14.69 16.20
C GLY A 40 -5.74 15.65 17.13
N SER A 41 -6.10 16.84 16.65
CA SER A 41 -6.81 17.87 17.44
C SER A 41 -8.34 17.73 17.42
N LEU A 42 -8.88 16.91 16.51
CA LEU A 42 -10.28 16.49 16.56
C LEU A 42 -10.45 15.44 17.67
N LYS A 43 -10.86 15.89 18.86
CA LYS A 43 -11.42 15.02 19.90
C LYS A 43 -12.47 14.10 19.27
N ARG A 44 -12.08 12.88 18.88
CA ARG A 44 -13.03 11.81 18.56
C ARG A 44 -13.82 11.56 19.83
N ARG A 45 -15.05 12.05 19.81
CA ARG A 45 -16.06 11.90 20.85
C ARG A 45 -16.30 10.41 21.04
N ALA A 46 -15.74 9.84 22.12
CA ALA A 46 -16.14 8.59 22.76
C ALA A 46 -16.66 7.48 21.83
N PHE A 47 -15.91 7.15 20.78
CA PHE A 47 -16.03 5.86 20.11
C PHE A 47 -14.80 5.05 20.52
N SER A 48 -14.96 4.24 21.56
CA SER A 48 -13.98 3.24 21.95
C SER A 48 -14.57 1.88 21.63
N PRO A 49 -14.51 1.41 20.38
CA PRO A 49 -14.42 -0.02 20.17
C PRO A 49 -13.00 -0.41 20.61
N SER A 50 -12.89 -1.53 21.32
CA SER A 50 -11.60 -2.20 21.47
C SER A 50 -11.08 -2.51 20.07
N HIS A 51 -10.18 -1.68 19.56
CA HIS A 51 -9.61 -1.88 18.23
C HIS A 51 -8.47 -2.91 18.24
N GLU A 52 -8.38 -3.78 19.25
CA GLU A 52 -7.43 -4.88 19.25
C GLU A 52 -7.71 -5.79 18.05
N GLY A 53 -6.69 -6.04 17.23
CA GLY A 53 -6.78 -6.98 16.12
C GLY A 53 -7.21 -6.40 14.77
N VAL A 54 -7.23 -5.07 14.59
CA VAL A 54 -7.50 -4.49 13.26
C VAL A 54 -6.36 -4.83 12.31
N LYS A 55 -6.71 -5.29 11.10
CA LYS A 55 -5.78 -5.53 10.00
C LYS A 55 -6.09 -4.57 8.86
N VAL A 56 -5.06 -3.99 8.23
CA VAL A 56 -5.21 -3.03 7.14
C VAL A 56 -4.46 -3.53 5.91
N GLY A 57 -5.15 -3.66 4.77
CA GLY A 57 -4.53 -3.97 3.49
C GLY A 57 -4.21 -2.70 2.70
N ILE A 58 -3.00 -2.60 2.16
CA ILE A 58 -2.50 -1.49 1.35
C ILE A 58 -2.29 -2.01 -0.07
N ILE A 59 -3.08 -1.51 -1.02
CA ILE A 59 -2.97 -1.82 -2.45
C ILE A 59 -2.19 -0.69 -3.12
N ASP A 60 -0.89 -0.89 -3.37
CA ASP A 60 0.02 0.19 -3.78
C ASP A 60 1.28 -0.36 -4.51
N SER A 61 2.43 0.32 -4.45
CA SER A 61 3.71 -0.11 -5.02
C SER A 61 4.43 -1.23 -4.26
N GLY A 62 3.82 -1.74 -3.20
CA GLY A 62 4.46 -2.61 -2.23
C GLY A 62 4.88 -1.86 -0.98
N ILE A 63 5.52 -2.56 -0.04
CA ILE A 63 6.02 -1.97 1.21
C ILE A 63 7.45 -2.43 1.42
N ASP A 64 8.35 -1.49 1.68
CA ASP A 64 9.66 -1.79 2.26
C ASP A 64 9.50 -2.19 3.72
N TYR A 65 9.17 -3.47 3.94
CA TYR A 65 8.99 -4.03 5.25
C TYR A 65 10.31 -4.19 6.03
N ARG A 66 11.48 -3.94 5.40
CA ARG A 66 12.77 -3.89 6.11
C ARG A 66 13.00 -2.53 6.77
N HIS A 67 12.14 -1.53 6.53
CA HIS A 67 12.22 -0.23 7.18
C HIS A 67 12.07 -0.38 8.71
N PRO A 68 12.98 0.18 9.53
CA PRO A 68 12.95 0.03 10.99
C PRO A 68 11.63 0.49 11.61
N ASP A 69 11.07 1.61 11.12
CA ASP A 69 9.80 2.16 11.60
C ASP A 69 8.58 1.29 11.22
N LEU A 70 8.76 0.30 10.33
CA LEU A 70 7.74 -0.69 9.96
C LEU A 70 8.01 -2.07 10.56
N GLY A 71 8.93 -2.16 11.53
CA GLY A 71 9.26 -3.39 12.26
C GLY A 71 10.38 -4.23 11.65
N GLY A 72 10.87 -3.89 10.46
CA GLY A 72 12.08 -4.48 9.87
C GLY A 72 11.95 -5.95 9.44
N CYS A 73 10.75 -6.50 9.32
CA CYS A 73 10.52 -7.87 8.90
C CYS A 73 9.19 -8.07 8.20
N PHE A 74 9.03 -9.22 7.54
CA PHE A 74 7.79 -9.64 6.85
C PHE A 74 7.30 -10.99 7.35
N GLY A 75 5.98 -11.13 7.46
CA GLY A 75 5.32 -12.39 7.81
C GLY A 75 4.95 -12.49 9.28
N SER A 76 4.86 -13.73 9.77
CA SER A 76 4.38 -14.00 11.13
C SER A 76 5.23 -13.30 12.18
N GLY A 77 4.59 -12.49 13.03
CA GLY A 77 5.25 -11.72 14.10
C GLY A 77 5.75 -10.34 13.67
N CYS A 78 5.56 -9.96 12.40
CA CYS A 78 5.93 -8.66 11.86
C CYS A 78 4.71 -7.75 11.70
N LEU A 79 4.91 -6.44 11.78
CA LEU A 79 3.85 -5.46 11.50
C LEU A 79 3.31 -5.64 10.08
N VAL A 80 4.18 -5.77 9.08
CA VAL A 80 3.78 -6.21 7.73
C VAL A 80 3.68 -7.73 7.73
N THR A 81 2.48 -8.23 8.00
CA THR A 81 2.24 -9.66 8.27
C THR A 81 1.85 -10.44 7.02
N TYR A 82 1.15 -9.79 6.08
CA TYR A 82 0.59 -10.44 4.90
C TYR A 82 0.97 -9.68 3.64
N GLY A 83 0.90 -10.33 2.49
CA GLY A 83 0.97 -9.63 1.22
C GLY A 83 1.21 -10.53 0.02
N TYR A 84 1.13 -9.91 -1.15
CA TYR A 84 1.32 -10.55 -2.44
C TYR A 84 1.71 -9.51 -3.49
N ASP A 85 2.58 -9.89 -4.42
CA ASP A 85 2.91 -9.08 -5.59
C ASP A 85 2.13 -9.57 -6.81
N PHE A 86 1.23 -8.73 -7.32
CA PHE A 86 0.43 -9.01 -8.50
C PHE A 86 1.13 -8.65 -9.81
N VAL A 87 2.28 -7.98 -9.75
CA VAL A 87 2.95 -7.43 -10.92
C VAL A 87 4.37 -7.93 -11.11
N GLY A 88 5.09 -8.22 -10.03
CA GLY A 88 6.49 -8.64 -10.04
C GLY A 88 7.46 -7.46 -10.12
N ASP A 89 8.72 -7.77 -9.80
CA ASP A 89 9.79 -6.77 -9.68
C ASP A 89 10.09 -6.00 -10.96
N ALA A 90 10.02 -6.66 -12.11
CA ALA A 90 10.38 -6.09 -13.41
C ALA A 90 9.22 -5.36 -14.09
N TYR A 91 8.06 -5.22 -13.44
CA TYR A 91 6.86 -4.68 -14.09
C TYR A 91 6.99 -3.19 -14.44
N THR A 92 6.60 -2.85 -15.67
CA THR A 92 6.69 -1.48 -16.17
C THR A 92 5.34 -0.85 -16.54
N GLY A 93 4.24 -1.56 -16.30
CA GLY A 93 2.90 -1.17 -16.75
C GLY A 93 2.63 -1.55 -18.21
N ASP A 94 3.25 -2.64 -18.68
CA ASP A 94 3.25 -3.10 -20.08
C ASP A 94 2.50 -4.43 -20.27
N GLY A 95 1.57 -4.76 -19.38
CA GLY A 95 0.81 -6.02 -19.40
C GLY A 95 1.60 -7.29 -19.09
N ASN A 96 2.93 -7.19 -18.91
CA ASN A 96 3.80 -8.32 -18.63
C ASN A 96 3.97 -8.57 -17.14
N ALA A 97 2.87 -8.65 -16.40
CA ALA A 97 2.90 -8.99 -14.99
C ALA A 97 3.53 -10.37 -14.75
N ARG A 98 4.34 -10.47 -13.70
CA ARG A 98 4.98 -11.69 -13.20
C ARG A 98 4.71 -11.79 -11.70
N PRO A 99 3.48 -12.17 -11.29
CA PRO A 99 3.11 -12.20 -9.89
C PRO A 99 3.97 -13.16 -9.07
N ASP A 100 4.24 -12.79 -7.83
CA ASP A 100 4.95 -13.62 -6.85
C ASP A 100 4.51 -13.28 -5.41
N SER A 101 5.10 -13.97 -4.44
CA SER A 101 4.69 -13.87 -3.02
C SER A 101 5.38 -12.76 -2.24
N ASP A 102 6.31 -12.00 -2.83
CA ASP A 102 7.11 -10.98 -2.14
C ASP A 102 6.65 -9.56 -2.51
N PRO A 103 5.83 -8.91 -1.68
CA PRO A 103 5.29 -7.58 -1.95
C PRO A 103 6.29 -6.44 -1.64
N MET A 104 7.58 -6.76 -1.54
CA MET A 104 8.63 -5.79 -1.24
C MET A 104 8.63 -4.64 -2.25
N ASP A 105 8.81 -3.41 -1.79
CA ASP A 105 9.04 -2.27 -2.67
C ASP A 105 10.51 -1.84 -2.58
N GLU A 106 11.26 -2.08 -3.66
CA GLU A 106 12.69 -1.77 -3.72
C GLU A 106 13.00 -0.44 -4.44
N CYS A 107 12.00 0.26 -4.97
CA CYS A 107 12.26 1.32 -5.95
C CYS A 107 11.28 2.50 -5.97
N ASN A 108 9.99 2.32 -5.67
CA ASN A 108 9.01 3.40 -5.79
C ASN A 108 8.84 4.15 -4.46
N GLY A 109 8.61 3.41 -3.37
CA GLY A 109 8.48 3.92 -2.01
C GLY A 109 7.12 4.55 -1.67
N HIS A 110 6.17 4.65 -2.61
CA HIS A 110 4.85 5.24 -2.34
C HIS A 110 4.07 4.43 -1.31
N GLY A 111 3.98 3.11 -1.49
CA GLY A 111 3.31 2.23 -0.53
C GLY A 111 4.00 2.19 0.84
N THR A 112 5.33 2.26 0.90
CA THR A 112 6.08 2.42 2.16
C THR A 112 5.72 3.73 2.87
N HIS A 113 5.60 4.84 2.15
CA HIS A 113 5.21 6.12 2.72
C HIS A 113 3.76 6.09 3.23
N VAL A 114 2.83 5.49 2.48
CA VAL A 114 1.45 5.27 2.90
C VAL A 114 1.40 4.38 4.16
N ALA A 115 2.17 3.29 4.19
CA ALA A 115 2.30 2.42 5.35
C ALA A 115 2.84 3.18 6.57
N GLY A 116 3.84 4.05 6.37
CA GLY A 116 4.38 4.93 7.39
C GLY A 116 3.32 5.86 7.96
N ILE A 117 2.44 6.46 7.15
CA ILE A 117 1.33 7.30 7.64
C ILE A 117 0.33 6.49 8.46
N ILE A 118 -0.03 5.29 8.01
CA ILE A 118 -0.99 4.41 8.67
C ILE A 118 -0.43 3.89 10.00
N ALA A 119 0.86 3.55 10.03
CA ALA A 119 1.56 3.00 11.17
C ALA A 119 2.30 4.07 12.00
N ASN A 120 2.14 5.37 11.68
CA ASN A 120 2.84 6.46 12.35
C ASN A 120 2.37 6.54 13.81
N ASP A 121 3.12 5.91 14.71
CA ASP A 121 2.80 5.92 16.12
C ASP A 121 3.80 6.76 16.90
N ALA A 122 3.30 7.83 17.52
CA ALA A 122 3.99 8.50 18.60
C ALA A 122 3.37 8.21 19.97
N ASP A 123 2.15 7.63 20.07
CA ASP A 123 1.49 7.26 21.35
C ASP A 123 0.05 6.65 21.22
N HIS A 124 -0.54 6.47 20.02
CA HIS A 124 -1.99 6.25 19.83
C HIS A 124 -2.46 5.28 18.72
N PHE A 125 -1.63 4.45 18.11
CA PHE A 125 -2.08 3.41 17.14
C PHE A 125 -1.93 1.96 17.62
N SER A 126 -2.05 1.73 18.93
CA SER A 126 -2.14 0.41 19.58
C SER A 126 -3.26 -0.53 19.08
N SER A 127 -3.98 -0.13 18.03
CA SER A 127 -5.10 -0.82 17.39
C SER A 127 -4.72 -1.63 16.14
N ILE A 128 -3.70 -1.20 15.39
CA ILE A 128 -3.32 -1.90 14.15
C ILE A 128 -2.43 -3.09 14.54
N SER A 129 -2.98 -4.28 14.35
CA SER A 129 -2.30 -5.54 14.65
C SER A 129 -1.50 -6.09 13.49
N ALA A 130 -1.82 -5.68 12.25
CA ALA A 130 -1.14 -6.13 11.05
C ALA A 130 -1.42 -5.22 9.84
N LEU A 131 -0.42 -5.07 8.99
CA LEU A 131 -0.49 -4.54 7.64
C LEU A 131 -0.41 -5.68 6.63
N GLY A 132 -1.19 -5.57 5.56
CA GLY A 132 -1.11 -6.38 4.35
C GLY A 132 -0.54 -5.54 3.21
N ALA A 133 0.53 -6.01 2.56
CA ALA A 133 1.14 -5.35 1.41
C ALA A 133 0.67 -6.01 0.10
N TYR A 134 -0.12 -5.32 -0.71
CA TYR A 134 -0.59 -5.82 -2.00
C TYR A 134 0.00 -4.96 -3.11
N ARG A 135 1.07 -5.46 -3.73
CA ARG A 135 1.82 -4.72 -4.74
C ARG A 135 1.12 -4.87 -6.10
N VAL A 136 0.69 -3.73 -6.63
CA VAL A 136 0.01 -3.62 -7.94
C VAL A 136 0.67 -2.59 -8.85
N LEU A 137 1.59 -1.77 -8.34
CA LEU A 137 2.34 -0.79 -9.13
C LEU A 137 3.79 -1.25 -9.32
N GLY A 138 4.34 -1.04 -10.52
CA GLY A 138 5.78 -1.18 -10.75
C GLY A 138 6.56 0.08 -10.30
N CYS A 139 7.89 0.07 -10.45
CA CYS A 139 8.77 1.17 -10.00
C CYS A 139 8.39 2.56 -10.52
N ARG A 140 7.72 2.63 -11.67
CA ARG A 140 7.28 3.89 -12.29
C ARG A 140 5.88 4.35 -11.85
N GLY A 141 5.28 3.68 -10.86
CA GLY A 141 3.92 3.99 -10.39
C GLY A 141 2.85 3.67 -11.44
N ARG A 142 3.08 2.65 -12.28
CA ARG A 142 2.15 2.27 -13.37
C ARG A 142 1.53 0.91 -13.11
N THR A 143 0.27 0.77 -13.52
CA THR A 143 -0.47 -0.49 -13.49
C THR A 143 -1.58 -0.51 -14.53
N GLU A 144 -2.25 -1.64 -14.63
CA GLU A 144 -3.42 -1.85 -15.46
C GLU A 144 -4.64 -2.14 -14.60
N LEU A 145 -5.82 -1.75 -15.08
CA LEU A 145 -7.06 -1.94 -14.34
C LEU A 145 -7.29 -3.40 -13.90
N GLU A 146 -6.90 -4.37 -14.72
CA GLU A 146 -7.08 -5.80 -14.41
C GLU A 146 -6.24 -6.22 -13.19
N VAL A 147 -5.01 -5.71 -13.08
CA VAL A 147 -4.15 -5.93 -11.92
C VAL A 147 -4.77 -5.31 -10.67
N MET A 148 -5.26 -4.07 -10.79
CA MET A 148 -5.90 -3.36 -9.67
C MET A 148 -7.14 -4.11 -9.14
N VAL A 149 -7.98 -4.64 -10.03
CA VAL A 149 -9.17 -5.41 -9.66
C VAL A 149 -8.79 -6.76 -9.04
N SER A 150 -7.66 -7.34 -9.41
CA SER A 150 -7.19 -8.62 -8.86
C SER A 150 -6.78 -8.54 -7.39
N ALA A 151 -6.52 -7.33 -6.87
CA ALA A 151 -6.09 -7.09 -5.49
C ALA A 151 -7.21 -6.71 -4.52
N MET A 152 -8.47 -6.56 -4.99
CA MET A 152 -9.64 -6.21 -4.18
C MET A 152 -10.41 -7.46 -3.71
#